data_AF-A0A7W0HUD6-F1
#
_entry.id   AF-A0A7W0HUD6-F1
#
_cell.length_a   1.000
_cell.length_b   1.000
_cell.length_c   1.000
_cell.angle_alpha   90.00
_cell.angle_beta   90.00
_cell.angle_gamma   90.00
#
_symmetry.space_group_name_H-M   'P 1'
#
loop_
_entity.id
_entity.type
_entity.pdbx_description
1 polymer ?
#
loop_
_entity_poly.entity_id
_entity_poly.type
_entity_poly.pdbx_seq_one_letter_code
_entity_poly.pdbx_strand_id
1 'polypeptide(L)'
;MVERIFVSDDPTTPHLEDVVRAQAAAGIDTWLVLREWVPEHHREHVVDQGVLSFRNGTKLLMQPRATQYRQKADRERLSVLPNEIRAAEFSLDLIRSHAFKVTATSSWPPVPR
;
A
#
# COMPACT_ATOMS: atom_id res chain seq x y z
N MET A 1 -11.26 1.02 -10.45
CA MET A 1 -11.01 1.38 -9.04
C MET A 1 -9.52 1.29 -8.79
N VAL A 2 -8.93 2.27 -8.13
CA VAL A 2 -7.51 2.25 -7.76
C VAL A 2 -7.43 2.11 -6.25
N GLU A 3 -6.75 1.07 -5.77
CA GLU A 3 -6.43 0.85 -4.37
C GLU A 3 -4.92 1.07 -4.16
N ARG A 4 -4.55 1.73 -3.08
CA ARG A 4 -3.15 1.93 -2.69
C ARG A 4 -2.94 1.58 -1.23
N ILE A 5 -1.97 0.72 -0.95
CA ILE A 5 -1.49 0.45 0.40
C ILE A 5 -0.06 0.97 0.52
N PHE A 6 0.10 1.92 1.45
CA PHE A 6 1.39 2.41 1.90
C PHE A 6 1.85 1.60 3.12
N VAL A 7 3.11 1.22 3.11
CA VAL A 7 3.86 0.56 4.15
C VAL A 7 4.92 1.54 4.62
N SER A 8 4.89 1.88 5.91
CA SER A 8 5.97 2.63 6.52
C SER A 8 6.57 1.86 7.68
N ASP A 9 7.85 2.09 7.95
CA ASP A 9 8.47 1.67 9.20
C ASP A 9 8.31 2.75 10.29
N ASP A 10 7.98 4.00 9.91
CA ASP A 10 7.83 5.15 10.81
C ASP A 10 6.72 6.11 10.31
N PRO A 11 5.64 6.35 11.08
CA PRO A 11 4.54 7.24 10.68
C PRO A 11 4.95 8.73 10.69
N THR A 12 6.07 9.07 11.32
CA THR A 12 6.63 10.43 11.38
C THR A 12 7.56 10.73 10.21
N THR A 13 7.71 9.78 9.28
CA THR A 13 8.46 9.98 8.03
C THR A 13 8.04 11.30 7.38
N PRO A 14 8.98 12.23 7.11
CA PRO A 14 8.66 13.52 6.51
C PRO A 14 7.88 13.35 5.20
N HIS A 15 6.83 14.16 5.03
CA HIS A 15 5.93 14.17 3.87
C HIS A 15 5.06 12.92 3.65
N LEU A 16 5.15 11.90 4.51
CA LEU A 16 4.30 10.70 4.36
C LEU A 16 2.81 11.07 4.49
N GLU A 17 2.45 11.87 5.49
CA GLU A 17 1.08 12.35 5.68
C GLU A 17 0.57 13.07 4.43
N ASP A 18 1.34 14.03 3.92
CA ASP A 18 0.98 14.85 2.76
C ASP A 18 0.73 13.99 1.52
N VAL A 19 1.62 13.03 1.24
CA VAL A 19 1.51 12.13 0.08
C VAL A 19 0.30 11.21 0.19
N VAL A 20 0.10 10.59 1.35
CA VAL A 20 -1.00 9.65 1.58
C VAL A 20 -2.34 10.39 1.51
N ARG A 21 -2.44 11.58 2.13
CA ARG A 21 -3.65 12.42 2.05
C ARG A 21 -3.93 12.93 0.65
N ALA A 22 -2.90 13.30 -0.12
CA ALA A 22 -3.08 13.73 -1.51
C ALA A 22 -3.68 12.62 -2.39
N GLN A 23 -3.26 11.36 -2.20
CA GLN A 23 -3.86 10.22 -2.92
C GLN A 23 -5.30 9.95 -2.51
N ALA A 24 -5.60 9.99 -1.20
CA ALA A 24 -6.96 9.87 -0.72
C ALA A 24 -7.88 10.98 -1.28
N ALA A 25 -7.38 12.23 -1.32
CA ALA A 25 -8.10 13.37 -1.90
C ALA A 25 -8.32 13.24 -3.42
N ALA A 26 -7.42 12.54 -4.13
CA ALA A 26 -7.58 12.20 -5.55
C ALA A 26 -8.60 11.07 -5.81
N GLY A 27 -9.25 10.54 -4.77
CA GLY A 27 -10.26 9.48 -4.87
C GLY A 27 -9.68 8.07 -4.96
N ILE A 28 -8.41 7.88 -4.61
CA ILE A 28 -7.77 6.56 -4.52
C ILE A 28 -8.17 5.91 -3.20
N ASP A 29 -8.55 4.63 -3.22
CA ASP A 29 -8.84 3.88 -1.99
C ASP A 29 -7.55 3.62 -1.24
N THR A 30 -7.25 4.46 -0.26
CA THR A 30 -5.92 4.60 0.32
C THR A 30 -5.85 4.00 1.72
N TRP A 31 -4.81 3.20 1.95
CA TRP A 31 -4.54 2.52 3.21
C TRP A 31 -3.09 2.76 3.61
N LEU A 32 -2.84 2.76 4.92
CA LEU A 32 -1.51 2.86 5.50
C LEU A 32 -1.34 1.78 6.55
N VAL A 33 -0.23 1.05 6.50
CA VAL A 33 0.16 0.10 7.54
C VAL A 33 1.57 0.44 8.01
N LEU A 34 1.80 0.33 9.32
CA LEU A 34 3.16 0.28 9.84
C LEU A 34 3.64 -1.16 9.88
N ARG A 35 4.86 -1.44 9.39
CA ARG A 35 5.40 -2.81 9.33
C ARG A 35 5.38 -3.49 10.69
N GLU A 36 5.59 -2.72 11.77
CA GLU A 36 5.55 -3.22 13.14
C GLU A 36 4.17 -3.76 13.58
N TRP A 37 3.07 -3.24 13.01
CA TRP A 37 1.70 -3.68 13.34
C TRP A 37 1.36 -5.06 12.76
N VAL A 38 2.12 -5.51 11.77
CA VAL A 38 1.93 -6.83 11.15
C VAL A 38 2.74 -7.87 11.94
N PRO A 39 2.17 -9.05 12.26
CA PRO A 39 2.90 -10.14 12.91
C PRO A 39 4.19 -10.49 12.16
N GLU A 40 5.26 -10.78 12.91
CA GLU A 40 6.62 -10.94 12.36
C GLU A 40 6.70 -11.94 11.20
N HIS A 41 6.03 -13.09 11.34
CA HIS A 41 5.99 -14.15 10.32
C HIS A 41 5.27 -13.73 9.02
N HIS A 42 4.52 -12.63 9.01
CA HIS A 42 3.89 -12.07 7.82
C HIS A 42 4.65 -10.87 7.24
N ARG A 43 5.64 -10.30 7.96
CA ARG A 43 6.33 -9.05 7.57
C ARG A 43 7.10 -9.16 6.26
N GLU A 44 7.48 -10.37 5.85
CA GLU A 44 8.13 -10.61 4.55
C GLU A 44 7.20 -10.33 3.36
N HIS A 45 5.88 -10.39 3.57
CA HIS A 45 4.88 -10.08 2.55
C HIS A 45 4.46 -8.59 2.56
N VAL A 46 4.98 -7.79 3.52
CA VAL A 46 4.58 -6.39 3.69
C VAL A 46 5.43 -5.49 2.79
N VAL A 47 4.82 -5.04 1.69
CA VAL A 47 5.46 -4.21 0.65
C VAL A 47 4.49 -3.10 0.21
N ASP A 48 5.03 -1.92 -0.12
CA ASP A 48 4.30 -0.84 -0.79
C ASP A 48 3.72 -1.31 -2.12
N GLN A 49 2.39 -1.21 -2.29
CA GLN A 49 1.71 -1.72 -3.49
C GLN A 49 0.51 -0.87 -3.88
N GLY A 50 0.25 -0.77 -5.18
CA GLY A 50 -1.01 -0.23 -5.72
C GLY A 50 -1.63 -1.19 -6.73
N VAL A 51 -2.95 -1.33 -6.72
CA VAL A 51 -3.68 -2.18 -7.67
C VAL A 51 -4.74 -1.35 -8.39
N LEU A 52 -4.67 -1.35 -9.73
CA LEU A 52 -5.73 -0.82 -10.58
C LEU A 52 -6.63 -1.96 -11.02
N SER A 53 -7.90 -1.90 -10.67
CA SER A 53 -8.93 -2.85 -11.11
C SER A 53 -9.83 -2.20 -12.16
N PHE A 54 -9.89 -2.79 -13.35
CA PHE A 54 -10.78 -2.39 -14.44
C PHE A 54 -12.14 -3.10 -14.36
N ARG A 55 -13.16 -2.53 -15.03
CA ARG A 55 -14.53 -3.07 -15.00
C ARG A 55 -14.66 -4.46 -15.62
N ASN A 56 -13.77 -4.82 -16.52
CA ASN A 56 -13.72 -6.14 -17.17
C ASN A 56 -12.99 -7.20 -16.32
N GLY A 57 -12.61 -6.89 -15.08
CA GLY A 57 -11.89 -7.79 -14.18
C GLY A 57 -10.37 -7.81 -14.37
N THR A 58 -9.83 -7.11 -15.38
CA THR A 58 -8.37 -6.97 -15.54
C THR A 58 -7.78 -6.16 -14.38
N LYS A 59 -6.61 -6.57 -13.90
CA LYS A 59 -5.86 -5.85 -12.86
C LYS A 59 -4.47 -5.47 -13.36
N LEU A 60 -3.99 -4.30 -12.94
CA LEU A 60 -2.60 -3.88 -13.09
C LEU A 60 -2.02 -3.65 -11.71
N LEU A 61 -0.78 -4.11 -11.52
CA LEU A 61 -0.06 -3.94 -10.28
C LEU A 61 0.98 -2.82 -10.44
N MET A 62 0.88 -1.81 -9.60
CA MET A 62 1.89 -0.78 -9.41
C MET A 62 2.85 -1.24 -8.31
N GLN A 63 4.12 -1.42 -8.65
CA GLN A 63 5.17 -1.76 -7.69
C GLN A 63 6.31 -0.76 -7.76
N PRO A 64 7.02 -0.49 -6.66
CA PRO A 64 8.30 0.21 -6.70
C PRO A 64 9.27 -0.45 -7.71
N ARG A 65 10.06 0.35 -8.44
CA ARG A 65 10.97 -0.10 -9.51
C ARG A 65 12.24 -0.81 -9.02
N ALA A 66 12.34 -1.14 -7.73
CA ALA A 66 13.51 -1.82 -7.17
C ALA A 66 13.22 -3.30 -6.86
N THR A 67 14.20 -4.15 -7.13
CA THR A 67 14.20 -5.60 -6.81
C THR A 67 14.41 -5.91 -5.33
N GLN A 68 14.44 -4.90 -4.44
CA GLN A 68 14.72 -5.07 -3.02
C GLN A 68 13.61 -4.46 -2.15
N TYR A 69 13.16 -5.25 -1.18
CA TYR A 69 12.09 -5.05 -0.19
C TYR A 69 12.15 -3.76 0.68
N ARG A 70 12.98 -2.76 0.34
CA ARG A 70 13.29 -1.59 1.20
C ARG A 70 13.49 -0.26 0.45
N GLN A 71 12.92 -0.07 -0.74
CA GLN A 71 13.04 1.24 -1.42
C GLN A 71 11.68 1.84 -1.74
N LYS A 72 11.60 3.14 -1.45
CA LYS A 72 10.41 4.00 -1.48
C LYS A 72 9.71 3.98 -2.84
N ALA A 73 8.41 4.30 -2.84
CA ALA A 73 7.56 4.42 -4.02
C ALA A 73 7.89 5.63 -4.94
N ASP A 74 9.13 6.11 -4.98
CA ASP A 74 9.54 7.26 -5.80
C ASP A 74 9.56 6.93 -7.30
N ARG A 75 9.71 5.65 -7.65
CA ARG A 75 9.60 5.15 -9.03
C ARG A 75 8.79 3.87 -9.07
N GLU A 76 7.80 3.80 -9.96
CA GLU A 76 6.89 2.66 -10.04
C GLU A 76 6.94 1.99 -11.42
N ARG A 77 6.74 0.67 -11.44
CA ARG A 77 6.49 -0.12 -12.64
C ARG A 77 5.05 -0.60 -12.62
N LEU A 78 4.47 -0.73 -13.82
CA LEU A 78 3.21 -1.42 -14.02
C LEU A 78 3.49 -2.85 -14.43
N SER A 79 2.89 -3.81 -13.72
CA SER A 79 2.89 -5.21 -14.08
C SER A 79 1.49 -5.69 -14.48
N VAL A 80 1.48 -6.52 -15.51
CA VAL A 80 0.32 -7.27 -16.02
C VAL A 80 0.45 -8.78 -15.72
N LEU A 81 1.53 -9.20 -15.05
CA LEU A 81 1.85 -10.61 -14.88
C LEU A 81 0.94 -11.26 -13.82
N PRO A 82 0.18 -12.33 -14.15
CA PRO A 82 -0.80 -12.91 -13.22
C PRO A 82 -0.22 -13.43 -11.91
N ASN A 83 1.00 -13.97 -11.92
CA ASN A 83 1.68 -14.45 -10.71
C ASN A 83 2.07 -13.29 -9.77
N GLU A 84 2.56 -12.18 -10.30
CA GLU A 84 2.88 -10.99 -9.50
C GLU A 84 1.62 -10.36 -8.91
N ILE A 85 0.53 -10.31 -9.68
CA ILE A 85 -0.78 -9.83 -9.23
C ILE A 85 -1.32 -10.72 -8.10
N ARG A 86 -1.27 -12.05 -8.23
CA ARG A 86 -1.73 -12.96 -7.17
C ARG A 86 -0.92 -12.85 -5.88
N ALA A 87 0.40 -12.71 -5.99
CA ALA A 87 1.26 -12.51 -4.82
C ALA A 87 0.95 -11.17 -4.11
N ALA A 88 0.67 -10.12 -4.89
CA ALA A 88 0.21 -8.85 -4.36
C ALA A 88 -1.15 -8.98 -3.67
N GLU A 89 -2.14 -9.63 -4.29
CA GLU A 89 -3.47 -9.87 -3.69
C GLU A 89 -3.37 -10.59 -2.35
N PHE A 90 -2.55 -11.64 -2.27
CA PHE A 90 -2.28 -12.35 -1.03
C PHE A 90 -1.69 -11.41 0.05
N SER A 91 -0.72 -10.59 -0.35
CA SER A 91 -0.10 -9.61 0.55
C SER A 91 -1.12 -8.57 1.03
N LEU A 92 -1.97 -8.06 0.14
CA LEU A 92 -3.03 -7.09 0.45
C LEU A 92 -4.04 -7.68 1.43
N ASP A 93 -4.46 -8.93 1.24
CA ASP A 93 -5.41 -9.59 2.13
C ASP A 93 -4.82 -9.78 3.54
N LEU A 94 -3.53 -10.12 3.65
CA LEU A 94 -2.81 -10.20 4.93
C LEU A 94 -2.65 -8.83 5.60
N ILE A 95 -2.39 -7.78 4.81
CA ILE A 95 -2.07 -6.46 5.33
C ILE A 95 -3.34 -5.69 5.72
N ARG A 96 -4.46 -5.88 5.00
CA ARG A 96 -5.70 -5.10 5.22
C ARG A 96 -6.22 -5.21 6.65
N SER A 97 -6.09 -6.36 7.31
CA SER A 97 -6.53 -6.53 8.71
C SER A 97 -5.72 -5.69 9.70
N HIS A 98 -4.52 -5.28 9.33
CA HIS A 98 -3.60 -4.48 10.14
C HIS A 98 -3.43 -3.05 9.59
N ALA A 99 -4.05 -2.73 8.45
CA ALA A 99 -3.94 -1.43 7.81
C ALA A 99 -5.02 -0.45 8.31
N PHE A 100 -4.62 0.80 8.42
CA PHE A 100 -5.50 1.93 8.70
C PHE A 100 -5.99 2.54 7.38
N LYS A 101 -7.32 2.60 7.19
CA LYS A 101 -7.92 3.29 6.04
C LYS A 101 -7.77 4.79 6.19
N VAL A 102 -7.17 5.45 5.20
CA VAL A 102 -6.94 6.90 5.23
C VAL A 102 -8.04 7.62 4.45
N THR A 103 -8.65 8.58 5.13
CA THR A 103 -9.64 9.51 4.60
C THR A 103 -9.18 10.95 4.85
N ALA A 104 -9.85 11.92 4.24
CA ALA A 104 -9.56 13.34 4.45
C ALA A 104 -9.61 13.76 5.94
N THR A 105 -10.41 13.09 6.76
CA THR A 105 -10.62 13.42 8.18
C THR A 105 -9.89 12.49 9.15
N SER A 106 -9.08 11.57 8.65
CA SER A 106 -8.33 10.63 9.50
C SER A 106 -7.35 11.36 10.43
N SER A 107 -7.24 10.91 11.67
CA SER A 107 -6.25 11.39 12.65
C SER A 107 -4.83 10.98 12.24
N TRP A 108 -3.84 11.83 12.54
CA TRP A 108 -2.43 11.56 12.27
C TRP A 108 -1.54 11.89 13.49
N PRO A 109 -0.50 11.08 13.80
CA PRO A 109 -0.16 9.80 13.18
C PRO A 109 -1.27 8.76 13.42
N PRO A 110 -1.39 7.75 12.56
CA PRO A 110 -2.39 6.70 12.73
C PRO A 110 -2.03 5.86 13.98
N VAL A 111 -3.04 5.46 14.74
CA VAL A 111 -2.90 4.61 15.93
C VAL A 111 -3.32 3.19 15.56
N PRO A 112 -2.60 2.14 16.01
CA PRO A 112 -3.01 0.76 15.77
C PRO A 112 -4.44 0.51 16.30
N ARG A 113 -5.20 -0.31 15.56
CA ARG A 113 -6.54 -0.76 15.95
C ARG A 113 -6.49 -2.02 16.79
#